data_AF-A0A918CCY9-F1
#
_entry.id   AF-A0A918CCY9-F1
#
_cell.length_a   1.000
_cell.length_b   1.000
_cell.length_c   1.000
_cell.angle_alpha   90.00
_cell.angle_beta   90.00
_cell.angle_gamma   90.00
#
_symmetry.space_group_name_H-M   'P 1'
#
loop_
_entity.id
_entity.type
_entity.pdbx_description
1 polymer ?
#
loop_
_entity_poly.entity_id
_entity_poly.type
_entity_poly.pdbx_seq_one_letter_code
_entity_poly.pdbx_strand_id
1 'polypeptide(L)'
;MRRVVIRRTLEPVDERIRWSSYLDATSDGVRNSEIARRAGVDPATVGRWRSGSTDPNPRQVVAYARAFGRPPVEALIAAGYLTAEEAEVPVAVAPADPLAAVSTGRLLREALRRVEADAAAGVGGDTEDDYEFTPEAPSPDDYRLAARTGTRK
;
A
#
# COMPACT_ATOMS: atom_id res chain seq x y z
N MET A 1 -17.95 -24.11 -61.18
CA MET A 1 -16.86 -24.40 -60.21
C MET A 1 -16.75 -23.23 -59.24
N ARG A 2 -17.21 -23.38 -58.00
CA ARG A 2 -17.17 -22.32 -56.97
C ARG A 2 -15.82 -22.37 -56.24
N ARG A 3 -14.99 -21.34 -56.39
CA ARG A 3 -13.81 -21.11 -55.55
C ARG A 3 -14.28 -20.59 -54.19
N VAL A 4 -14.10 -21.39 -53.15
CA VAL A 4 -14.23 -20.93 -51.76
C VAL A 4 -13.05 -20.03 -51.47
N VAL A 5 -13.27 -18.72 -51.50
CA VAL A 5 -12.33 -17.73 -50.99
C VAL A 5 -12.49 -17.76 -49.47
N ILE A 6 -11.59 -18.46 -48.78
CA ILE A 6 -11.49 -18.37 -47.32
C ILE A 6 -10.96 -16.96 -47.02
N ARG A 7 -11.87 -16.02 -46.76
CA ARG A 7 -11.53 -14.77 -46.09
C ARG A 7 -11.06 -15.14 -44.69
N ARG A 8 -9.74 -15.20 -44.49
CA ARG A 8 -9.15 -15.14 -43.15
C ARG A 8 -9.41 -13.73 -42.64
N THR A 9 -10.54 -13.55 -41.97
CA THR A 9 -10.83 -12.34 -41.18
C THR A 9 -9.72 -12.27 -40.12
N LEU A 10 -8.74 -11.40 -40.35
CA LEU A 10 -7.84 -10.98 -39.29
C LEU A 10 -8.72 -10.19 -38.32
N GLU A 11 -9.17 -10.86 -37.27
CA GLU A 11 -9.63 -10.17 -36.07
C GLU A 11 -8.53 -9.19 -35.64
N PRO A 12 -8.87 -8.01 -35.10
CA PRO A 12 -7.88 -7.07 -34.61
C PRO A 12 -7.04 -7.82 -33.57
N VAL A 13 -5.73 -7.91 -33.82
CA VAL A 13 -4.76 -8.34 -32.81
C VAL A 13 -4.84 -7.28 -31.74
N ASP A 14 -5.64 -7.55 -30.71
CA ASP A 14 -5.78 -6.68 -29.53
C ASP A 14 -4.35 -6.35 -29.07
N GLU A 15 -3.95 -5.08 -29.20
CA GLU A 15 -2.61 -4.58 -28.84
C GLU A 15 -2.32 -4.72 -27.32
N ARG A 16 -3.25 -5.31 -26.56
CA ARG A 16 -3.04 -5.79 -25.21
C ARG A 16 -2.17 -7.04 -25.24
N ILE A 17 -1.00 -6.97 -24.61
CA ILE A 17 -0.21 -8.14 -24.27
C ILE A 17 -1.12 -9.11 -23.50
N ARG A 18 -1.42 -10.26 -24.09
CA ARG A 18 -2.16 -11.32 -23.39
C ARG A 18 -1.21 -12.02 -22.42
N TRP A 19 -1.72 -12.35 -21.23
CA TRP A 19 -0.96 -13.07 -20.21
C TRP A 19 -0.26 -14.33 -20.75
N SER A 20 -0.93 -15.10 -21.62
CA SER A 20 -0.34 -16.31 -22.22
C SER A 20 0.93 -16.00 -23.03
N SER A 21 0.92 -14.94 -23.83
CA SER A 21 2.07 -14.49 -24.60
C SER A 21 3.20 -14.01 -23.69
N TYR A 22 2.87 -13.30 -22.61
CA TYR A 22 3.84 -12.86 -21.61
C TYR A 22 4.50 -14.05 -20.89
N LEU A 23 3.67 -15.00 -20.45
CA LEU A 23 4.10 -16.23 -19.79
C LEU A 23 5.07 -17.03 -20.67
N ASP A 24 4.76 -17.16 -21.97
CA ASP A 24 5.63 -17.86 -22.90
C ASP A 24 6.95 -17.13 -23.14
N ALA A 25 6.91 -15.80 -23.28
CA ALA A 25 8.10 -14.99 -23.49
C ALA A 25 9.05 -14.96 -22.27
N THR A 26 8.52 -15.10 -21.05
CA THR A 26 9.29 -14.92 -19.80
C THR A 26 9.54 -16.21 -19.02
N SER A 27 9.04 -17.35 -19.49
CA SER A 27 9.24 -18.65 -18.82
C SER A 27 10.51 -19.41 -19.23
N ASP A 28 11.38 -18.82 -20.05
CA ASP A 28 12.61 -19.46 -20.57
C ASP A 28 12.36 -20.84 -21.22
N GLY A 29 11.16 -21.05 -21.77
CA GLY A 29 10.77 -22.32 -22.40
C GLY A 29 10.57 -23.49 -21.43
N VAL A 30 10.49 -23.25 -20.11
CA VAL A 30 10.28 -24.35 -19.15
C VAL A 30 8.88 -24.96 -19.23
N ARG A 31 8.78 -26.22 -18.78
CA ARG A 31 7.52 -26.98 -18.79
C ARG A 31 6.52 -26.43 -17.77
N ASN A 32 5.22 -26.65 -18.01
CA ASN A 32 4.14 -26.22 -17.12
C ASN A 32 4.34 -26.69 -15.67
N SER A 33 4.84 -27.91 -15.47
CA SER A 33 5.12 -28.47 -14.14
C SER A 33 6.21 -27.70 -13.39
N GLU A 34 7.22 -27.21 -14.11
CA GLU A 34 8.30 -26.41 -13.53
C GLU A 34 7.81 -25.01 -13.16
N ILE A 35 7.04 -24.37 -14.05
CA ILE A 35 6.38 -23.08 -13.77
C ILE A 35 5.49 -23.22 -12.53
N ALA A 36 4.69 -24.28 -12.47
CA ALA A 36 3.77 -24.56 -11.37
C ALA A 36 4.51 -24.72 -10.03
N ARG A 37 5.59 -25.52 -10.03
CA ARG A 37 6.45 -25.71 -8.86
C ARG A 37 7.04 -24.40 -8.36
N ARG A 38 7.56 -23.57 -9.27
CA ARG A 38 8.19 -22.28 -8.95
C ARG A 38 7.18 -21.24 -8.45
N ALA A 39 6.00 -21.16 -9.08
CA ALA A 39 4.96 -20.20 -8.74
C ALA A 39 4.03 -20.67 -7.61
N GLY A 40 4.15 -21.92 -7.15
CA GLY A 40 3.33 -22.48 -6.07
C GLY A 40 1.87 -22.73 -6.47
N VAL A 41 1.63 -23.17 -7.71
CA VAL A 41 0.29 -23.49 -8.24
C VAL A 41 0.22 -24.91 -8.79
N ASP A 42 -0.97 -25.36 -9.17
CA ASP A 42 -1.14 -26.67 -9.82
C ASP A 42 -0.71 -26.65 -11.31
N PRO A 43 -0.06 -27.70 -11.86
CA PRO A 43 0.34 -27.76 -13.27
C PRO A 43 -0.81 -27.57 -14.28
N ALA A 44 -2.02 -28.03 -13.95
CA ALA A 44 -3.21 -27.83 -14.79
C ALA A 44 -3.61 -26.35 -14.85
N THR A 45 -3.39 -25.60 -13.76
CA THR A 45 -3.60 -24.15 -13.73
C THR A 45 -2.71 -23.44 -14.74
N VAL A 46 -1.42 -23.78 -14.81
CA VAL A 46 -0.50 -23.22 -15.81
C VAL A 46 -0.90 -23.60 -17.24
N GLY A 47 -1.40 -24.82 -17.43
CA GLY A 47 -1.96 -25.23 -18.73
C GLY A 47 -3.10 -24.33 -19.20
N ARG A 48 -4.03 -23.98 -18.30
CA ARG A 48 -5.15 -23.06 -18.60
C ARG A 48 -4.70 -21.63 -18.86
N TRP A 49 -3.65 -21.17 -18.18
CA TRP A 49 -3.03 -19.87 -18.45
C TRP A 49 -2.45 -19.81 -19.86
N ARG A 50 -1.67 -20.82 -20.24
CA ARG A 50 -1.02 -20.90 -21.55
C ARG A 50 -2.02 -21.02 -22.70
N SER A 51 -3.14 -21.72 -22.49
CA SER A 51 -4.23 -21.79 -23.47
C SER A 51 -5.13 -20.55 -23.50
N GLY A 52 -4.96 -19.61 -22.57
CA GLY A 52 -5.85 -18.45 -22.40
C GLY A 52 -7.26 -18.83 -21.96
N SER A 53 -7.46 -20.05 -21.44
CA SER A 53 -8.77 -20.50 -20.94
C SER A 53 -9.11 -19.90 -19.57
N THR A 54 -8.10 -19.45 -18.83
CA THR A 54 -8.26 -18.80 -17.54
C THR A 54 -7.08 -17.87 -17.32
N ASP A 55 -7.32 -16.66 -16.85
CA ASP A 55 -6.27 -15.75 -16.43
C ASP A 55 -5.88 -16.00 -14.96
N PRO A 56 -4.60 -15.85 -14.59
CA PRO A 56 -4.16 -15.91 -13.20
C PRO A 56 -4.79 -14.77 -12.39
N ASN A 57 -5.07 -15.00 -11.11
CA ASN A 57 -5.40 -13.88 -10.22
C ASN A 57 -4.14 -13.04 -9.90
N PRO A 58 -4.26 -11.80 -9.37
CA PRO A 58 -3.12 -10.93 -9.13
C PRO A 58 -2.05 -11.54 -8.22
N ARG A 59 -2.44 -12.33 -7.21
CA ARG A 59 -1.49 -13.00 -6.32
C ARG A 59 -0.65 -14.03 -7.07
N GLN A 60 -1.25 -14.76 -8.00
CA GLN A 60 -0.56 -15.73 -8.85
C GLN A 60 0.37 -15.05 -9.85
N VAL A 61 -0.04 -13.91 -10.43
CA VAL A 61 0.81 -13.09 -11.30
C VAL A 61 2.08 -12.65 -10.57
N VAL A 62 1.94 -12.11 -9.36
CA VAL A 62 3.07 -11.67 -8.54
C VAL A 62 3.96 -12.85 -8.14
N ALA A 63 3.38 -14.00 -7.79
CA ALA A 63 4.13 -15.21 -7.46
C ALA A 63 4.96 -15.71 -8.64
N TYR A 64 4.36 -15.78 -9.83
CA TYR A 64 5.08 -16.11 -11.07
C TYR A 64 6.22 -15.12 -11.32
N ALA A 65 5.94 -13.81 -11.31
CA ALA A 65 6.94 -12.79 -11.60
C ALA A 65 8.17 -12.92 -10.70
N ARG A 66 7.96 -13.06 -9.38
CA ARG A 66 9.05 -13.27 -8.42
C ARG A 66 9.84 -14.54 -8.68
N ALA A 67 9.16 -15.63 -9.01
CA ALA A 67 9.81 -16.92 -9.24
C ALA A 67 10.64 -16.97 -10.54
N PHE A 68 10.36 -16.06 -11.48
CA PHE A 68 11.08 -15.91 -12.75
C PHE A 68 11.92 -14.62 -12.80
N GLY A 69 12.12 -13.93 -11.67
CA GLY A 69 12.94 -12.72 -11.60
C GLY A 69 12.41 -11.53 -12.41
N ARG A 70 11.11 -11.50 -12.71
CA ARG A 70 10.43 -10.41 -13.42
C ARG A 70 9.90 -9.36 -12.43
N PRO A 71 9.88 -8.07 -12.81
CA PRO A 71 9.19 -7.04 -12.03
C PRO A 71 7.68 -7.37 -11.89
N PRO A 72 7.12 -7.45 -10.67
CA PRO A 72 5.69 -7.77 -10.50
C PRO A 72 4.74 -6.78 -11.19
N VAL A 73 5.13 -5.50 -11.29
CA VAL A 73 4.36 -4.46 -11.97
C VAL A 73 4.23 -4.75 -13.47
N GLU A 74 5.33 -5.12 -14.13
CA GLU A 74 5.34 -5.53 -15.54
C GLU A 74 4.38 -6.70 -15.79
N ALA A 75 4.43 -7.73 -14.92
CA ALA A 75 3.56 -8.90 -15.04
C ALA A 75 2.08 -8.56 -14.80
N LEU A 76 1.77 -7.65 -13.88
CA LEU A 76 0.40 -7.19 -13.62
C LEU A 76 -0.18 -6.38 -14.79
N ILE A 77 0.64 -5.58 -15.47
CA ILE A 77 0.24 -4.90 -16.71
C ILE A 77 -0.05 -5.93 -17.80
N ALA A 78 0.84 -6.91 -17.99
CA ALA A 78 0.64 -7.98 -18.97
C ALA A 78 -0.54 -8.91 -18.67
N ALA A 79 -0.97 -8.99 -17.42
CA ALA A 79 -2.19 -9.68 -17.02
C ALA A 79 -3.45 -8.79 -17.09
N GLY A 80 -3.32 -7.51 -17.44
CA GLY A 80 -4.43 -6.56 -17.58
C GLY A 80 -4.98 -6.03 -16.26
N TYR A 81 -4.27 -6.21 -15.15
CA TYR A 81 -4.67 -5.70 -13.83
C TYR A 81 -4.23 -4.25 -13.58
N LEU A 82 -3.26 -3.77 -14.36
CA LEU A 82 -2.75 -2.40 -14.33
C LEU A 82 -2.56 -1.89 -15.76
N THR A 83 -2.67 -0.59 -15.96
CA THR A 83 -2.12 0.07 -17.15
C THR A 83 -0.70 0.57 -16.89
N ALA A 84 0.03 0.92 -17.96
CA ALA A 84 1.37 1.49 -17.81
C ALA A 84 1.31 2.84 -17.06
N GLU A 85 0.28 3.65 -17.33
CA GLU A 85 0.06 4.94 -16.69
C GLU A 85 -0.22 4.78 -15.18
N GLU A 86 -0.98 3.76 -14.78
CA GLU A 86 -1.23 3.46 -13.36
C GLU A 86 0.05 3.02 -12.63
N ALA A 87 0.97 2.36 -13.33
CA ALA A 87 2.24 1.90 -12.78
C ALA A 87 3.29 3.01 -12.61
N GLU A 88 3.12 4.14 -13.31
CA GLU A 88 4.00 5.31 -13.19
C GLU A 88 3.67 6.19 -11.97
N VAL A 89 2.58 5.90 -11.25
CA VAL A 89 2.19 6.65 -10.06
C VAL A 89 3.17 6.35 -8.91
N PRO A 90 3.87 7.36 -8.35
CA PRO A 90 4.73 7.16 -7.19
C PRO A 90 3.92 6.57 -6.04
N VAL A 91 4.45 5.53 -5.40
CA VAL A 91 3.82 4.97 -4.19
C VAL A 91 3.84 6.03 -3.10
N ALA A 92 2.71 6.72 -2.91
CA ALA A 92 2.51 7.61 -1.79
C ALA A 92 2.27 6.75 -0.54
N VAL A 93 3.35 6.32 0.12
CA VAL A 93 3.25 5.82 1.48
C VAL A 93 2.98 7.05 2.35
N ALA A 94 1.72 7.24 2.76
CA ALA A 94 1.44 8.21 3.81
C ALA A 94 2.32 7.82 5.02
N PRO A 95 3.13 8.73 5.57
CA PRO A 95 3.93 8.43 6.74
C PRO A 95 3.01 7.89 7.85
N ALA A 96 3.45 6.83 8.54
CA ALA A 96 2.69 6.19 9.61
C ALA A 96 2.25 7.18 10.71
N ASP A 97 3.01 8.27 10.87
CA ASP A 97 2.62 9.44 11.62
C ASP A 97 2.87 10.71 10.76
N PRO A 98 1.83 11.27 10.13
CA PRO A 98 1.94 12.49 9.34
C PRO A 98 2.40 13.70 10.15
N LEU A 99 2.15 13.73 11.46
CA LEU A 99 2.57 14.82 12.33
C LEU A 99 4.06 14.74 12.65
N ALA A 100 4.64 13.53 12.70
CA ALA A 100 6.08 13.34 12.89
C ALA A 100 6.94 13.94 11.77
N ALA A 101 6.39 14.06 10.55
CA ALA A 101 7.06 14.74 9.43
C ALA A 101 7.00 16.27 9.51
N VAL A 102 6.19 16.83 10.42
CA VAL A 102 6.01 18.26 10.61
C VAL A 102 6.87 18.73 11.78
N SER A 103 7.73 19.72 11.56
CA SER A 103 8.53 20.30 12.64
C SER A 103 7.65 20.82 13.78
N THR A 104 8.06 20.65 15.03
CA THR A 104 7.35 21.14 16.23
C THR A 104 6.97 22.61 16.14
N GLY A 105 7.86 23.48 15.62
CA GLY A 105 7.57 24.91 15.46
C GLY A 105 6.48 25.22 14.42
N ARG A 106 6.24 24.34 13.45
CA ARG A 106 5.11 24.46 12.51
C ARG A 106 3.82 23.94 13.13
N LEU A 107 3.89 22.88 13.94
CA LEU A 107 2.76 22.38 14.72
C LEU A 107 2.27 23.42 15.73
N LEU A 108 3.17 24.05 16.49
CA LEU A 108 2.81 25.08 17.46
C LEU A 108 2.13 26.29 16.81
N ARG A 109 2.65 26.75 15.67
CA ARG A 109 2.02 27.84 14.91
C ARG A 109 0.62 27.47 14.43
N GLU A 110 0.44 26.26 13.93
CA GLU A 110 -0.86 25.79 13.47
C GLU A 110 -1.85 25.59 14.64
N ALA A 111 -1.37 25.06 15.77
CA ALA A 111 -2.18 24.92 16.99
C ALA A 111 -2.66 26.29 17.50
N LEU A 112 -1.75 27.27 17.60
CA LEU A 112 -2.09 28.63 18.01
C LEU A 112 -3.11 29.27 17.06
N ARG A 113 -2.89 29.14 15.75
CA ARG A 113 -3.83 29.65 14.72
C ARG A 113 -5.22 29.06 14.87
N ARG A 114 -5.33 27.76 15.21
CA ARG A 114 -6.63 27.10 15.45
C ARG A 114 -7.30 27.62 16.71
N VAL A 115 -6.56 27.74 17.81
CA VAL A 115 -7.08 28.31 19.07
C VAL A 115 -7.64 29.71 18.84
N GLU A 116 -6.91 30.56 18.11
CA GLU A 116 -7.38 31.91 17.77
C GLU A 116 -8.61 31.88 16.85
N ALA A 117 -8.63 30.97 15.87
CA ALA A 117 -9.77 30.80 14.97
C ALA A 117 -11.03 30.28 15.71
N ASP A 118 -10.87 29.35 16.64
CA ASP A 118 -11.94 28.79 17.46
C ASP A 118 -12.49 29.83 18.43
N ALA A 119 -11.61 30.64 19.04
CA ALA A 119 -11.98 31.80 19.86
C ALA A 119 -12.73 32.86 19.04
N ALA A 120 -12.29 33.13 17.81
CA ALA A 120 -12.97 34.07 16.91
C ALA A 120 -14.30 33.51 16.35
N ALA A 121 -14.43 32.19 16.25
CA ALA A 121 -15.64 31.50 15.78
C ALA A 121 -16.71 31.32 16.88
N GLY A 122 -16.42 31.70 18.13
CA GLY A 122 -17.38 31.62 19.24
C GLY A 122 -17.84 30.19 19.56
N VAL A 123 -17.07 29.17 19.19
CA VAL A 123 -17.33 27.79 19.61
C VAL A 123 -16.77 27.63 21.02
N GLY A 124 -17.51 28.17 21.98
CA GLY A 124 -17.26 27.98 23.40
C GLY A 124 -17.41 26.50 23.74
N GLY A 125 -16.28 25.81 23.89
CA GLY A 125 -16.24 24.56 24.62
C GLY A 125 -16.52 24.87 26.09
N ASP A 126 -17.64 24.36 26.57
CA ASP A 126 -18.01 24.28 27.98
C ASP A 126 -16.85 23.70 28.80
N THR A 127 -16.09 24.52 29.51
CA THR A 127 -15.41 24.17 30.77
C THR A 127 -14.91 25.45 31.45
N GLU A 128 -15.81 26.17 32.14
CA GLU A 128 -15.41 26.91 33.35
C GLU A 128 -15.08 25.85 34.41
N ASP A 129 -13.91 25.23 34.29
CA ASP A 129 -13.27 24.65 35.47
C ASP A 129 -12.54 25.82 36.11
N ASP A 130 -13.24 26.42 37.05
CA ASP A 130 -12.73 27.42 37.98
C ASP A 130 -11.64 26.78 38.83
N TYR A 131 -10.46 26.57 38.25
CA TYR A 131 -9.26 26.25 39.00
C TYR A 131 -8.82 27.54 39.69
N GLU A 132 -9.54 27.90 40.74
CA GLU A 132 -9.13 28.92 41.69
C GLU A 132 -7.85 28.41 42.35
N PHE A 133 -6.70 28.88 41.83
CA PHE A 133 -5.42 28.72 42.51
C PHE A 133 -5.48 29.51 43.82
N THR A 134 -6.07 28.89 44.82
CA THR A 134 -5.88 29.29 46.20
C THR A 134 -4.47 28.87 46.57
N PRO A 135 -3.57 29.81 46.91
CA PRO A 135 -2.26 29.47 47.41
C PRO A 135 -2.44 29.00 48.86
N GLU A 136 -3.06 27.84 49.06
CA GLU A 136 -2.87 27.14 50.31
C GLU A 136 -1.41 26.70 50.28
N ALA A 137 -0.59 27.33 51.14
CA ALA A 137 0.79 26.93 51.31
C ALA A 137 0.79 25.40 51.52
N PRO A 138 1.57 24.63 50.76
CA PRO A 138 1.53 23.17 50.88
C PRO A 138 1.72 22.80 52.34
N SER A 139 0.91 21.87 52.83
CA SER A 139 1.03 21.45 54.23
C SER A 139 2.48 21.03 54.46
N PRO A 140 3.10 21.35 55.61
CA PRO A 140 4.44 20.85 55.93
C PRO A 140 4.58 19.32 55.78
N ASP A 141 3.47 18.58 55.80
CA ASP A 141 3.41 17.14 55.55
C ASP A 141 3.57 16.75 54.07
N ASP A 142 3.19 17.60 53.12
CA ASP A 142 3.25 17.31 51.68
C ASP A 142 4.71 17.21 51.18
N TYR A 143 5.63 17.89 51.88
CA TYR A 143 7.07 17.80 51.63
C TYR A 143 7.73 16.54 52.21
N ARG A 144 7.02 15.73 53.02
CA ARG A 144 7.60 14.55 53.67
C ARG A 144 7.77 13.33 52.76
N LEU A 145 7.32 13.38 51.50
CA LEU A 145 7.51 12.29 50.53
C LEU A 145 8.91 12.21 49.91
N ALA A 146 9.79 13.21 50.09
CA ALA A 146 11.12 13.21 49.48
C ALA A 146 12.27 12.73 50.39
N ALA A 147 12.00 12.27 51.61
CA ALA A 147 13.04 11.88 52.59
C ALA A 147 13.20 10.37 52.78
N ARG A 148 12.94 9.56 51.76
CA ARG A 148 13.34 8.14 51.76
C ARG A 148 13.96 7.75 50.42
N THR A 149 15.28 7.96 50.29
CA THR A 149 16.25 7.01 49.72
C THR A 149 17.66 7.63 49.62
N GLY A 150 18.69 6.95 50.17
CA GLY A 150 20.12 7.23 49.93
C GLY A 150 21.01 7.39 51.19
N THR A 151 21.31 6.35 52.00
CA THR A 151 22.41 5.35 51.89
C THR A 151 23.79 5.76 52.47
N ARG A 152 24.26 5.01 53.49
CA ARG A 152 25.64 4.58 53.90
C ARG A 152 25.68 4.51 55.44
N LYS A 153 26.16 3.46 56.13
CA LYS A 153 27.22 2.47 55.90
C LYS A 153 26.88 1.20 56.69
#